data_AF-A0A3M6ASB1-F1
#
_entry.id   AF-A0A3M6ASB1-F1
#
_cell.length_a   1.000
_cell.length_b   1.000
_cell.length_c   1.000
_cell.angle_alpha   90.00
_cell.angle_beta   90.00
_cell.angle_gamma   90.00
#
_symmetry.space_group_name_H-M   'P 1'
#
loop_
_entity.id
_entity.type
_entity.pdbx_description
1 polymer ?
#
loop_
_entity_poly.entity_id
_entity_poly.type
_entity_poly.pdbx_seq_one_letter_code
_entity_poly.pdbx_strand_id
1 'polypeptide(L)'
;MELISHWLGSAPDFAVPFALAALGLILIERSGVLALGVEGLMLVGALAGIGMQLSLGSPGLSLLASMVAAGLVSLLFALMVLVLRINQVIAGLALVFFCQGLTGLLGTLLGWTNRPVSGLQAVELWPLSELPVVGRVFVQNPLVYLTVVIFIAVVWLLDRTRTGLRLRAVGENPQAADAAGISVLGYRLAAIVAGSALMGLAGGFIAVLSTNMWIADMTGGRGWIAVSLVIFARWSPWRALAGALLFGGIEALIPQLAATGVRLPQYFVLMTPYAVTLLVMVWVASGKRQSSSQPGALGEPYIREERR
;
A
#
# COMPACT_ATOMS: atom_id res chain seq x y z
N MET A 1 -22.05 11.47 20.47
CA MET A 1 -21.97 12.32 19.26
C MET A 1 -20.52 12.65 18.93
N GLU A 2 -19.75 13.25 19.86
CA GLU A 2 -18.31 13.58 19.67
C GLU A 2 -17.47 12.37 19.21
N LEU A 3 -17.54 11.23 19.89
CA LEU A 3 -16.80 10.01 19.53
C LEU A 3 -17.04 9.55 18.07
N ILE A 4 -18.30 9.53 17.64
CA ILE A 4 -18.65 9.09 16.28
C ILE A 4 -18.11 10.09 15.25
N SER A 5 -18.16 11.39 15.55
CA SER A 5 -17.63 12.43 14.65
C SER A 5 -16.09 12.41 14.55
N HIS A 6 -15.39 12.14 15.66
CA HIS A 6 -13.93 11.99 15.67
C HIS A 6 -13.49 10.71 14.95
N TRP A 7 -14.30 9.66 15.05
CA TRP A 7 -14.09 8.43 14.32
C TRP A 7 -14.28 8.57 12.82
N LEU A 8 -15.40 9.15 12.39
CA LEU A 8 -15.65 9.41 10.98
C LEU A 8 -14.60 10.36 10.39
N GLY A 9 -14.13 11.34 11.17
CA GLY A 9 -13.09 12.28 10.75
C GLY A 9 -11.71 11.63 10.58
N SER A 10 -11.32 10.70 11.45
CA SER A 10 -9.98 10.09 11.40
C SER A 10 -9.89 8.83 10.54
N ALA A 11 -11.00 8.13 10.27
CA ALA A 11 -11.01 6.92 9.46
C ALA A 11 -10.33 7.04 8.08
N PRO A 12 -10.48 8.14 7.31
CA PRO A 12 -9.80 8.30 6.02
C PRO A 12 -8.28 8.34 6.14
N ASP A 13 -7.73 9.05 7.14
CA ASP A 13 -6.29 9.11 7.39
C ASP A 13 -5.70 7.71 7.66
N PHE A 14 -6.35 6.91 8.51
CA PHE A 14 -5.92 5.53 8.78
C PHE A 14 -6.11 4.59 7.59
N ALA A 15 -7.00 4.91 6.64
CA ALA A 15 -7.23 4.10 5.46
C ALA A 15 -6.18 4.28 4.36
N VAL A 16 -5.53 5.44 4.29
CA VAL A 16 -4.56 5.80 3.22
C VAL A 16 -3.45 4.76 3.05
N PRO A 17 -2.74 4.29 4.10
CA PRO A 17 -1.68 3.30 3.94
C PRO A 17 -2.17 2.00 3.29
N PHE A 18 -3.33 1.50 3.72
CA PHE A 18 -3.94 0.29 3.17
C PHE A 18 -4.35 0.49 1.72
N ALA A 19 -4.94 1.65 1.40
CA ALA A 19 -5.41 1.98 0.07
C ALA A 19 -4.24 2.07 -0.92
N LEU A 20 -3.20 2.81 -0.59
CA LEU A 20 -2.02 2.99 -1.44
C LEU A 20 -1.23 1.68 -1.62
N ALA A 21 -1.02 0.93 -0.53
CA ALA A 21 -0.34 -0.37 -0.59
C ALA A 21 -1.11 -1.37 -1.46
N ALA A 22 -2.43 -1.48 -1.27
CA ALA A 22 -3.27 -2.39 -2.07
C ALA A 22 -3.35 -1.95 -3.53
N LEU A 23 -3.42 -0.65 -3.83
CA LEU A 23 -3.39 -0.15 -5.20
C LEU A 23 -2.07 -0.47 -5.90
N GLY A 24 -0.95 -0.28 -5.19
CA GLY A 24 0.38 -0.67 -5.65
C GLY A 24 0.45 -2.17 -5.97
N LEU A 25 -0.04 -3.01 -5.07
CA LEU A 25 -0.11 -4.46 -5.27
C LEU A 25 -0.95 -4.83 -6.49
N ILE A 26 -2.16 -4.25 -6.63
CA ILE A 26 -3.03 -4.49 -7.78
C ILE A 26 -2.30 -4.16 -9.09
N LEU A 27 -1.55 -3.05 -9.13
CA LEU A 27 -0.82 -2.65 -10.32
C LEU A 27 0.26 -3.68 -10.71
N ILE A 28 1.02 -4.19 -9.74
CA ILE A 28 2.03 -5.23 -9.97
C ILE A 28 1.37 -6.54 -10.38
N GLU A 29 0.36 -6.97 -9.64
CA GLU A 29 -0.28 -8.27 -9.84
C GLU A 29 -1.06 -8.33 -11.16
N ARG A 30 -1.64 -7.21 -11.61
CA ARG A 30 -2.25 -7.11 -12.96
C ARG A 30 -1.26 -7.34 -14.10
N SER A 31 0.05 -7.27 -13.86
CA SER A 31 1.09 -7.64 -14.82
C SER A 31 1.48 -9.13 -14.79
N GLY A 32 0.85 -9.92 -13.90
CA GLY A 32 1.15 -11.34 -13.69
C GLY A 32 2.28 -11.59 -12.69
N VAL A 33 2.73 -10.57 -11.96
CA VAL A 33 3.77 -10.70 -10.93
C VAL A 33 3.16 -10.59 -9.54
N LEU A 34 3.26 -11.63 -8.74
CA LEU A 34 2.86 -11.69 -7.35
C LEU A 34 3.94 -11.03 -6.48
N ALA A 35 3.55 -10.06 -5.66
CA ALA A 35 4.48 -9.22 -4.91
C ALA A 35 4.20 -9.21 -3.41
N LEU A 36 4.77 -10.17 -2.67
CA LEU A 36 4.65 -10.23 -1.20
C LEU A 36 5.66 -9.33 -0.45
N GLY A 37 6.48 -8.58 -1.19
CA GLY A 37 7.51 -7.68 -0.64
C GLY A 37 7.00 -6.37 -0.05
N VAL A 38 5.67 -6.16 0.02
CA VAL A 38 5.05 -4.87 0.34
C VAL A 38 5.44 -4.33 1.72
N GLU A 39 5.52 -5.18 2.74
CA GLU A 39 5.88 -4.76 4.11
C GLU A 39 7.28 -4.12 4.12
N GLY A 40 8.25 -4.75 3.45
CA GLY A 40 9.60 -4.23 3.33
C GLY A 40 9.68 -2.93 2.53
N LEU A 41 8.96 -2.85 1.40
CA LEU A 41 8.94 -1.65 0.56
C LEU A 41 8.29 -0.45 1.27
N MET A 42 7.26 -0.69 2.07
CA MET A 42 6.68 0.33 2.95
C MET A 42 7.71 0.81 3.98
N LEU A 43 8.46 -0.08 4.63
CA LEU A 43 9.51 0.31 5.58
C LEU A 43 10.62 1.14 4.94
N VAL A 44 11.04 0.78 3.73
CA VAL A 44 12.04 1.56 2.96
C VAL A 44 11.50 2.95 2.67
N GLY A 45 10.25 3.07 2.21
CA GLY A 45 9.61 4.36 1.96
C GLY A 45 9.48 5.21 3.22
N ALA A 46 9.09 4.60 4.34
CA ALA A 46 8.99 5.25 5.64
C ALA A 46 10.33 5.83 6.11
N LEU A 47 11.40 5.03 6.07
CA LEU A 47 12.74 5.47 6.48
C LEU A 47 13.28 6.58 5.57
N ALA A 48 13.16 6.42 4.25
CA ALA A 48 13.62 7.42 3.29
C ALA A 48 12.86 8.75 3.44
N GLY A 49 11.55 8.68 3.70
CA GLY A 49 10.73 9.85 3.97
C GLY A 49 11.17 10.60 5.22
N ILE A 50 11.41 9.90 6.33
CA ILE A 50 11.93 10.52 7.55
C ILE A 50 13.34 11.08 7.36
N GLY A 51 14.22 10.34 6.68
CA GLY A 51 15.57 10.83 6.39
C GLY A 51 15.58 12.13 5.58
N MET A 52 14.68 12.21 4.61
CA MET A 52 14.50 13.43 3.81
C MET A 52 13.87 14.56 4.63
N GLN A 53 12.91 14.24 5.50
CA GLN A 53 12.27 15.22 6.37
C GLN A 53 13.25 15.80 7.39
N LEU A 54 14.11 14.96 7.98
CA LEU A 54 15.13 15.40 8.94
C LEU A 54 16.23 16.25 8.31
N SER A 55 16.50 16.08 7.01
CA SER A 55 17.56 16.80 6.31
C SER A 55 17.08 18.10 5.67
N LEU A 56 15.93 18.09 4.96
CA LEU A 56 15.42 19.25 4.22
C LEU A 56 14.17 19.89 4.84
N GLY A 57 13.46 19.22 5.75
CA GLY A 57 12.28 19.78 6.41
C GLY A 57 11.05 19.97 5.51
N SER A 58 11.04 19.40 4.28
CA SER A 58 9.95 19.59 3.32
C SER A 58 9.15 18.31 3.11
N PRO A 59 7.89 18.24 3.58
CA PRO A 59 7.11 17.00 3.52
C PRO A 59 6.81 16.50 2.11
N GLY A 60 6.65 17.40 1.15
CA GLY A 60 6.44 17.03 -0.25
C GLY A 60 7.65 16.30 -0.85
N LEU A 61 8.88 16.77 -0.59
CA LEU A 61 10.09 16.07 -1.02
C LEU A 61 10.28 14.76 -0.26
N SER A 62 9.89 14.72 1.01
CA SER A 62 9.92 13.48 1.80
C SER A 62 9.04 12.39 1.22
N LEU A 63 7.82 12.73 0.79
CA LEU A 63 6.93 11.77 0.12
C LEU A 63 7.46 11.31 -1.24
N LEU A 64 8.06 12.23 -2.02
CA LEU A 64 8.72 11.87 -3.28
C LEU A 64 9.93 10.96 -3.04
N ALA A 65 10.74 11.23 -2.00
CA ALA A 65 11.86 10.38 -1.61
C ALA A 65 11.38 8.98 -1.19
N SER A 66 10.26 8.88 -0.46
CA SER A 66 9.65 7.59 -0.12
C SER A 66 9.28 6.77 -1.35
N MET A 67 8.66 7.40 -2.36
CA MET A 67 8.30 6.77 -3.62
C MET A 67 9.52 6.27 -4.39
N VAL A 68 10.53 7.14 -4.54
CA VAL A 68 11.75 6.84 -5.30
C VAL A 68 12.55 5.73 -4.61
N ALA A 69 12.73 5.79 -3.29
CA ALA A 69 13.49 4.79 -2.54
C ALA A 69 12.87 3.38 -2.66
N ALA A 70 11.55 3.26 -2.48
CA ALA A 70 10.86 1.99 -2.64
C ALA A 70 10.90 1.50 -4.10
N GLY A 71 10.73 2.41 -5.07
CA GLY A 71 10.89 2.09 -6.49
C GLY A 71 12.29 1.55 -6.83
N LEU A 72 13.35 2.17 -6.30
CA LEU A 72 14.72 1.73 -6.51
C LEU A 72 15.00 0.37 -5.85
N VAL A 73 14.58 0.16 -4.60
CA VAL A 73 14.76 -1.13 -3.92
C VAL A 73 13.97 -2.24 -4.63
N SER A 74 12.81 -1.92 -5.20
CA SER A 74 12.02 -2.89 -5.98
C SER A 74 12.72 -3.40 -7.24
N LEU A 75 13.75 -2.70 -7.75
CA LEU A 75 14.57 -3.20 -8.86
C LEU A 75 15.33 -4.47 -8.49
N LEU A 76 15.70 -4.64 -7.22
CA LEU A 76 16.28 -5.89 -6.72
C LEU A 76 15.27 -7.05 -6.84
N PHE A 77 14.01 -6.80 -6.47
CA PHE A 77 12.93 -7.76 -6.63
C PHE A 77 12.64 -8.07 -8.10
N ALA A 78 12.58 -7.03 -8.94
CA ALA A 78 12.41 -7.20 -10.38
C ALA A 78 13.55 -8.01 -11.00
N LEU A 79 14.80 -7.80 -10.58
CA LEU A 79 15.94 -8.59 -11.03
C LEU A 79 15.76 -10.08 -10.65
N MET A 80 15.43 -10.36 -9.39
CA MET A 80 15.21 -11.72 -8.90
C MET A 80 14.11 -12.45 -9.64
N VAL A 81 12.97 -11.79 -9.89
CA VAL A 81 11.79 -12.45 -10.44
C VAL A 81 11.77 -12.44 -11.97
N LEU A 82 12.18 -11.34 -12.61
CA LEU A 82 12.09 -11.20 -14.07
C LEU A 82 13.31 -11.76 -14.78
N VAL A 83 14.52 -11.59 -14.22
CA VAL A 83 15.78 -12.03 -14.85
C VAL A 83 16.23 -13.37 -14.31
N LEU A 84 16.33 -13.50 -12.98
CA LEU A 84 16.78 -14.75 -12.34
C LEU A 84 15.67 -15.80 -12.23
N ARG A 85 14.41 -15.43 -12.53
CA ARG A 85 13.24 -16.32 -12.55
C ARG A 85 13.02 -17.08 -11.23
N ILE A 86 13.40 -16.46 -10.12
CA ILE A 86 13.19 -17.00 -8.78
C ILE A 86 11.68 -17.02 -8.50
N ASN A 87 11.24 -18.02 -7.72
CA ASN A 87 9.87 -18.07 -7.24
C ASN A 87 9.49 -16.74 -6.55
N GLN A 88 8.42 -16.13 -7.01
CA GLN A 88 8.02 -14.76 -6.64
C GLN A 88 7.64 -14.64 -5.16
N VAL A 89 7.11 -15.71 -4.57
CA VAL A 89 6.81 -15.80 -3.13
C VAL A 89 8.10 -15.76 -2.32
N ILE A 90 9.09 -16.58 -2.69
CA ILE A 90 10.38 -16.67 -1.99
C ILE A 90 11.15 -15.36 -2.13
N ALA A 91 11.22 -14.81 -3.35
CA ALA A 91 11.88 -13.53 -3.62
C ALA A 91 11.21 -12.38 -2.85
N GLY A 92 9.87 -12.39 -2.76
CA GLY A 92 9.11 -11.39 -2.02
C GLY A 92 9.39 -11.44 -0.52
N LEU A 93 9.36 -12.64 0.08
CA LEU A 93 9.67 -12.83 1.49
C LEU A 93 11.12 -12.47 1.83
N ALA A 94 12.06 -12.86 0.97
CA ALA A 94 13.47 -12.47 1.11
C ALA A 94 13.64 -10.95 1.07
N LEU A 95 12.90 -10.26 0.19
CA LEU A 95 12.91 -8.80 0.12
C LEU A 95 12.38 -8.16 1.40
N VAL A 96 11.33 -8.71 2.03
CA VAL A 96 10.82 -8.20 3.31
C VAL A 96 11.92 -8.24 4.37
N PHE A 97 12.55 -9.40 4.58
CA PHE A 97 13.60 -9.53 5.61
C PHE A 97 14.81 -8.64 5.31
N PHE A 98 15.21 -8.56 4.04
CA PHE A 98 16.28 -7.66 3.61
C PHE A 98 15.95 -6.20 3.94
N CYS A 99 14.74 -5.73 3.61
CA CYS A 99 14.31 -4.37 3.88
C CYS A 99 14.17 -4.08 5.37
N GLN A 100 13.64 -5.02 6.17
CA GLN A 100 13.56 -4.89 7.62
C GLN A 100 14.96 -4.71 8.23
N GLY A 101 15.90 -5.60 7.89
CA GLY A 101 17.28 -5.50 8.36
C GLY A 101 17.98 -4.22 7.92
N LEU A 102 17.84 -3.85 6.63
CA LEU A 102 18.43 -2.65 6.07
C LEU A 102 17.90 -1.38 6.73
N THR A 103 16.59 -1.27 6.89
CA THR A 103 15.96 -0.06 7.45
C THR A 103 16.21 0.07 8.95
N GLY A 104 16.21 -1.04 9.70
CA GLY A 104 16.62 -1.04 11.10
C GLY A 104 18.07 -0.59 11.28
N LEU A 105 19.00 -1.14 10.47
CA LEU A 105 20.42 -0.76 10.51
C LEU A 105 20.63 0.72 10.15
N LEU A 106 20.06 1.19 9.04
CA LEU A 106 20.22 2.58 8.62
C LEU A 106 19.58 3.57 9.60
N GLY A 107 18.39 3.26 10.13
CA GLY A 107 17.72 4.11 11.11
C GLY A 107 18.55 4.30 12.38
N THR A 108 19.23 3.24 12.82
CA THR A 108 20.13 3.27 13.99
C THR A 108 21.47 3.95 13.70
N LEU A 109 22.14 3.61 12.60
CA LEU A 109 23.43 4.20 12.22
C LEU A 109 23.34 5.71 11.97
N LEU A 110 22.26 6.17 11.34
CA LEU A 110 22.05 7.59 11.05
C LEU A 110 21.43 8.36 12.23
N GLY A 111 21.11 7.66 13.32
CA GLY A 111 20.53 8.25 14.53
C GLY A 111 19.14 8.87 14.30
N TRP A 112 18.36 8.35 13.36
CA TRP A 112 17.02 8.86 13.02
C TRP A 112 15.91 8.29 13.90
N THR A 113 16.18 7.19 14.61
CA THR A 113 15.24 6.53 15.52
C THR A 113 14.69 7.48 16.59
N ASN A 114 13.37 7.49 16.75
CA ASN A 114 12.63 8.29 17.73
C ASN A 114 12.90 9.81 17.65
N ARG A 115 13.37 10.32 16.49
CA ARG A 115 13.46 11.77 16.28
C ARG A 115 12.14 12.31 15.75
N PRO A 116 11.48 13.22 16.47
CA PRO A 116 10.25 13.84 16.00
C PRO A 116 10.55 14.78 14.83
N VAL A 117 9.67 14.77 13.83
CA VAL A 117 9.68 15.70 12.70
C VAL A 117 8.39 16.50 12.64
N SER A 118 8.44 17.69 12.05
CA SER A 118 7.23 18.42 11.68
C SER A 118 6.59 17.74 10.45
N GLY A 119 5.39 17.20 10.62
CA GLY A 119 4.58 16.67 9.51
C GLY A 119 3.83 17.75 8.74
N LEU A 120 3.02 17.31 7.77
CA LEU A 120 2.02 18.18 7.13
C LEU A 120 0.87 18.45 8.09
N GLN A 121 0.41 19.70 8.12
CA GLN A 121 -0.84 20.04 8.81
C GLN A 121 -2.04 19.63 7.94
N ALA A 122 -3.14 19.27 8.60
CA ALA A 122 -4.39 18.97 7.92
C ALA A 122 -4.90 20.21 7.15
N VAL A 123 -5.51 19.98 5.98
CA VAL A 123 -6.11 21.03 5.15
C VAL A 123 -7.62 20.94 5.24
N GLU A 124 -8.25 22.09 5.46
CA GLU A 124 -9.70 22.22 5.56
C GLU A 124 -10.29 22.60 4.19
N LEU A 125 -11.23 21.81 3.68
CA LEU A 125 -11.99 22.16 2.46
C LEU A 125 -13.19 23.04 2.81
N TRP A 126 -13.02 24.35 2.67
CA TRP A 126 -14.12 25.32 2.79
C TRP A 126 -15.08 25.23 1.58
N PRO A 127 -16.43 25.25 1.74
CA PRO A 127 -17.23 25.40 2.96
C PRO A 127 -17.69 24.06 3.59
N LEU A 128 -17.27 22.92 3.03
CA LEU A 128 -17.75 21.60 3.49
C LEU A 128 -17.24 21.24 4.89
N SER A 129 -16.13 21.84 5.34
CA SER A 129 -15.59 21.69 6.69
C SER A 129 -16.46 22.29 7.79
N GLU A 130 -17.39 23.19 7.47
CA GLU A 130 -18.29 23.85 8.45
C GLU A 130 -19.53 23.04 8.81
N LEU A 131 -19.82 21.95 8.09
CA LEU A 131 -21.02 21.16 8.34
C LEU A 131 -20.94 20.44 9.70
N PRO A 132 -21.98 20.53 10.56
CA PRO A 132 -21.99 19.82 11.83
C PRO A 132 -21.92 18.30 11.59
N VAL A 133 -21.10 17.59 12.37
CA VAL A 133 -20.86 16.13 12.31
C VAL A 133 -20.05 15.65 11.10
N VAL A 134 -20.31 16.15 9.88
CA VAL A 134 -19.65 15.70 8.64
C VAL A 134 -18.45 16.56 8.24
N GLY A 135 -18.38 17.81 8.69
CA GLY A 135 -17.31 18.76 8.36
C GLY A 135 -15.92 18.30 8.76
N ARG A 136 -15.80 17.55 9.86
CA ARG A 136 -14.54 16.93 10.30
C ARG A 136 -14.00 15.87 9.33
N VAL A 137 -14.84 15.29 8.47
CA VAL A 137 -14.41 14.37 7.41
C VAL A 137 -13.69 15.14 6.29
N PHE A 138 -13.91 16.45 6.15
CA PHE A 138 -13.31 17.31 5.14
C PHE A 138 -12.11 18.12 5.67
N VAL A 139 -11.68 17.85 6.91
CA VAL A 139 -10.38 18.29 7.46
C VAL A 139 -9.45 17.08 7.41
N GLN A 140 -8.66 17.00 6.34
CA GLN A 140 -7.84 15.81 6.08
C GLN A 140 -6.44 16.22 5.68
N ASN A 141 -5.49 15.29 5.86
CA ASN A 141 -4.17 15.46 5.28
C ASN A 141 -4.26 15.60 3.75
N PRO A 142 -3.44 16.47 3.12
CA PRO A 142 -3.40 16.60 1.67
C PRO A 142 -3.27 15.25 0.93
N LEU A 143 -2.61 14.27 1.56
CA LEU A 143 -2.43 12.95 0.97
C LEU A 143 -3.71 12.11 0.90
N VAL A 144 -4.71 12.35 1.74
CA VAL A 144 -6.01 11.66 1.64
C VAL A 144 -6.68 12.04 0.32
N TYR A 145 -6.72 13.34 0.02
CA TYR A 145 -7.24 13.84 -1.26
C TYR A 145 -6.40 13.36 -2.45
N LEU A 146 -5.08 13.42 -2.31
CA LEU A 146 -4.18 12.91 -3.34
C LEU A 146 -4.37 11.41 -3.60
N THR A 147 -4.66 10.62 -2.57
CA THR A 147 -4.90 9.18 -2.70
C THR A 147 -6.12 8.92 -3.59
N VAL A 148 -7.21 9.68 -3.41
CA VAL A 148 -8.39 9.57 -4.30
C VAL A 148 -8.01 9.89 -5.75
N VAL A 149 -7.24 10.95 -5.98
CA VAL A 149 -6.76 11.32 -7.32
C VAL A 149 -5.87 10.23 -7.91
N ILE A 150 -4.96 9.66 -7.13
CA ILE A 150 -4.08 8.55 -7.55
C ILE A 150 -4.92 7.33 -7.93
N PHE A 151 -5.94 6.99 -7.15
CA PHE A 151 -6.86 5.88 -7.47
C PHE A 151 -7.57 6.11 -8.81
N ILE A 152 -8.13 7.32 -9.01
CA ILE A 152 -8.77 7.68 -10.28
C ILE A 152 -7.77 7.55 -11.44
N ALA A 153 -6.55 8.07 -11.27
CA ALA A 153 -5.51 8.01 -12.28
C ALA A 153 -5.09 6.57 -12.62
N VAL A 154 -4.90 5.71 -11.61
CA VAL A 154 -4.53 4.30 -11.83
C VAL A 154 -5.67 3.51 -12.44
N VAL A 155 -6.92 3.73 -12.02
CA VAL A 155 -8.10 3.10 -12.65
C VAL A 155 -8.24 3.54 -14.10
N TRP A 156 -8.09 4.84 -14.37
CA TRP A 156 -8.12 5.36 -15.73
C TRP A 156 -6.99 4.75 -16.58
N LEU A 157 -5.77 4.67 -16.03
CA LEU A 157 -4.64 4.02 -16.68
C LEU A 157 -4.98 2.55 -17.03
N LEU A 158 -5.45 1.77 -16.06
CA LEU A 158 -5.74 0.35 -16.23
C LEU A 158 -6.89 0.08 -17.19
N ASP A 159 -8.00 0.82 -17.06
CA ASP A 159 -9.26 0.52 -17.75
C ASP A 159 -9.47 1.29 -19.04
N ARG A 160 -8.86 2.47 -19.19
CA ARG A 160 -9.15 3.40 -20.29
C ARG A 160 -7.98 3.67 -21.23
N THR A 161 -6.77 3.19 -20.94
CA THR A 161 -5.59 3.43 -21.80
C THR A 161 -5.09 2.17 -22.51
N ARG A 162 -4.38 2.37 -23.62
CA ARG A 162 -3.67 1.30 -24.34
C ARG A 162 -2.61 0.63 -23.46
N THR A 163 -1.93 1.41 -22.62
CA THR A 163 -0.91 0.91 -21.70
C THR A 163 -1.52 -0.05 -20.68
N GLY A 164 -2.67 0.30 -20.10
CA GLY A 164 -3.39 -0.57 -19.18
C GLY A 164 -3.94 -1.84 -19.82
N LEU A 165 -4.43 -1.75 -21.06
CA LEU A 165 -4.85 -2.93 -21.82
C LEU A 165 -3.67 -3.89 -22.07
N ARG A 166 -2.51 -3.37 -22.50
CA ARG A 166 -1.29 -4.15 -22.72
C ARG A 166 -0.76 -4.76 -21.42
N LEU A 167 -0.79 -4.00 -20.32
CA LEU A 167 -0.39 -4.49 -19.01
C LEU A 167 -1.25 -5.68 -18.56
N ARG A 168 -2.57 -5.57 -18.68
CA ARG A 168 -3.50 -6.66 -18.35
C ARG A 168 -3.30 -7.85 -19.28
N ALA A 169 -3.10 -7.63 -20.58
CA ALA A 169 -2.81 -8.71 -21.52
C ALA A 169 -1.53 -9.48 -21.13
N VAL A 170 -0.48 -8.76 -20.71
CA VAL A 170 0.76 -9.35 -20.18
C VAL A 170 0.52 -10.19 -18.91
N GLY A 171 -0.40 -9.76 -18.05
CA GLY A 171 -0.77 -10.52 -16.85
C GLY A 171 -1.69 -11.71 -17.10
N GLU A 172 -2.55 -11.63 -18.12
CA GLU A 172 -3.45 -12.73 -18.49
C GLU A 172 -2.73 -13.83 -19.28
N ASN A 173 -2.00 -13.46 -20.33
CA ASN A 173 -1.25 -14.40 -21.16
C ASN A 173 0.03 -13.74 -21.72
N PRO A 174 1.18 -13.88 -21.03
CA PRO A 174 2.42 -13.24 -21.44
C PRO A 174 2.95 -13.79 -22.78
N GLN A 175 2.72 -15.07 -23.10
CA GLN A 175 3.13 -15.67 -24.38
C GLN A 175 2.37 -15.04 -25.56
N ALA A 176 1.05 -14.89 -25.43
CA ALA A 176 0.23 -14.22 -26.44
C ALA A 176 0.59 -12.74 -26.59
N ALA A 177 0.93 -12.07 -25.48
CA ALA A 177 1.37 -10.68 -25.49
C ALA A 177 2.71 -10.52 -26.23
N ASP A 178 3.70 -11.40 -26.00
CA ASP A 178 4.98 -11.36 -26.73
C ASP A 178 4.81 -11.68 -28.22
N ALA A 179 3.94 -12.64 -28.56
CA ALA A 179 3.58 -12.95 -29.96
C ALA A 179 2.92 -11.76 -30.67
N ALA A 180 2.19 -10.91 -29.94
CA ALA A 180 1.62 -9.65 -30.44
C ALA A 180 2.62 -8.47 -30.44
N GLY A 181 3.90 -8.72 -30.12
CA GLY A 181 4.96 -7.70 -30.10
C GLY A 181 4.98 -6.81 -28.86
N ILE A 182 4.29 -7.18 -27.78
CA ILE A 182 4.27 -6.43 -26.51
C ILE A 182 5.45 -6.89 -25.65
N SER A 183 6.26 -5.93 -25.17
CA SER A 183 7.42 -6.22 -24.32
C SER A 183 7.03 -6.64 -22.90
N VAL A 184 6.78 -7.94 -22.68
CA VAL A 184 6.38 -8.53 -21.38
C VAL A 184 7.26 -8.05 -20.22
N LEU A 185 8.59 -8.14 -20.37
CA LEU A 185 9.55 -7.72 -19.34
C LEU A 185 9.44 -6.23 -19.02
N GLY A 186 9.25 -5.37 -20.03
CA GLY A 186 9.13 -3.93 -19.84
C GLY A 186 7.87 -3.55 -19.06
N TYR A 187 6.74 -4.17 -19.38
CA TYR A 187 5.49 -3.93 -18.66
C TYR A 187 5.53 -4.46 -17.23
N ARG A 188 6.09 -5.66 -16.99
CA ARG A 188 6.26 -6.21 -15.65
C ARG A 188 7.21 -5.35 -14.80
N LEU A 189 8.34 -4.91 -15.37
CA LEU A 189 9.29 -4.03 -14.67
C LEU A 189 8.64 -2.68 -14.30
N ALA A 190 7.96 -2.03 -15.26
CA ALA A 190 7.28 -0.77 -15.03
C ALA A 190 6.19 -0.91 -13.95
N ALA A 191 5.45 -2.02 -13.95
CA ALA A 191 4.45 -2.30 -12.93
C ALA A 191 5.07 -2.48 -11.55
N ILE A 192 6.15 -3.27 -11.42
CA ILE A 192 6.88 -3.45 -10.16
C ILE A 192 7.34 -2.11 -9.60
N VAL A 193 8.01 -1.28 -10.41
CA VAL A 193 8.54 0.00 -9.95
C VAL A 193 7.42 0.98 -9.58
N ALA A 194 6.40 1.13 -10.43
CA ALA A 194 5.30 2.05 -10.17
C ALA A 194 4.44 1.60 -8.97
N GLY A 195 4.17 0.31 -8.86
CA GLY A 195 3.42 -0.25 -7.73
C GLY A 195 4.21 -0.12 -6.42
N SER A 196 5.51 -0.38 -6.45
CA SER A 196 6.39 -0.23 -5.28
C SER A 196 6.55 1.23 -4.87
N ALA A 197 6.53 2.18 -5.80
CA ALA A 197 6.49 3.60 -5.48
C ALA A 197 5.24 3.98 -4.69
N LEU A 198 4.06 3.42 -5.03
CA LEU A 198 2.83 3.62 -4.26
C LEU A 198 2.91 2.98 -2.86
N MET A 199 3.52 1.80 -2.73
CA MET A 199 3.80 1.18 -1.43
C MET A 199 4.78 2.02 -0.59
N GLY A 200 5.80 2.58 -1.22
CA GLY A 200 6.73 3.52 -0.59
C GLY A 200 6.02 4.77 -0.09
N LEU A 201 5.11 5.34 -0.88
CA LEU A 201 4.27 6.46 -0.48
C LEU A 201 3.40 6.12 0.74
N ALA A 202 2.84 4.91 0.78
CA ALA A 202 2.08 4.42 1.94
C ALA A 202 2.93 4.40 3.22
N GLY A 203 4.17 3.91 3.14
CA GLY A 203 5.12 3.94 4.25
C GLY A 203 5.54 5.36 4.65
N GLY A 204 5.84 6.21 3.66
CA GLY A 204 6.14 7.62 3.87
C GLY A 204 5.03 8.35 4.59
N PHE A 205 3.77 8.06 4.28
CA PHE A 205 2.62 8.60 5.00
C PHE A 205 2.60 8.18 6.47
N ILE A 206 2.81 6.88 6.77
CA ILE A 206 2.85 6.38 8.15
C ILE A 206 3.92 7.14 8.95
N ALA A 207 5.10 7.33 8.38
CA ALA A 207 6.23 7.91 9.09
C ALA A 207 6.14 9.45 9.20
N VAL A 208 5.91 10.14 8.07
CA VAL A 208 6.03 11.60 7.95
C VAL A 208 4.76 12.36 8.31
N LEU A 209 3.57 11.76 8.12
CA LEU A 209 2.30 12.43 8.39
C LEU A 209 1.59 11.87 9.62
N SER A 210 1.52 10.54 9.74
CA SER A 210 0.76 9.91 10.84
C SER A 210 1.56 9.89 12.14
N THR A 211 2.76 9.31 12.13
CA THR A 211 3.55 9.07 13.36
C THR A 211 4.50 10.23 13.66
N ASN A 212 4.91 10.98 12.64
CA ASN A 212 5.87 12.09 12.72
C ASN A 212 7.23 11.69 13.33
N MET A 213 7.62 10.42 13.19
CA MET A 213 8.92 9.92 13.64
C MET A 213 9.22 8.55 13.02
N TRP A 214 10.50 8.15 13.03
CA TRP A 214 10.91 6.79 12.69
C TRP A 214 10.90 5.86 13.90
N ILE A 215 10.19 4.74 13.77
CA ILE A 215 10.19 3.61 14.70
C ILE A 215 10.47 2.36 13.86
N ALA A 216 11.35 1.49 14.36
CA ALA A 216 11.63 0.21 13.70
C ALA A 216 10.34 -0.62 13.58
N ASP A 217 10.16 -1.27 12.43
CA ASP A 217 8.98 -2.09 12.12
C ASP A 217 7.62 -1.36 12.25
N MET A 218 7.59 -0.03 12.05
CA MET A 218 6.38 0.80 12.20
C MET A 218 5.21 0.40 11.28
N THR A 219 5.48 -0.31 10.18
CA THR A 219 4.43 -0.82 9.28
C THR A 219 3.51 -1.77 10.03
N GLY A 220 4.02 -2.52 11.01
CA GLY A 220 3.23 -3.26 11.98
C GLY A 220 2.29 -4.31 11.37
N GLY A 221 2.66 -4.89 10.23
CA GLY A 221 1.86 -5.90 9.52
C GLY A 221 0.81 -5.34 8.56
N ARG A 222 0.75 -4.02 8.36
CA ARG A 222 -0.20 -3.38 7.44
C ARG A 222 0.00 -3.81 5.98
N GLY A 223 1.23 -4.13 5.58
CA GLY A 223 1.51 -4.69 4.26
C GLY A 223 0.88 -6.07 4.06
N TRP A 224 0.91 -6.94 5.08
CA TRP A 224 0.25 -8.26 5.02
C TRP A 224 -1.28 -8.15 4.94
N ILE A 225 -1.85 -7.16 5.64
CA ILE A 225 -3.27 -6.82 5.51
C ILE A 225 -3.58 -6.36 4.08
N ALA A 226 -2.71 -5.53 3.49
CA ALA A 226 -2.87 -5.07 2.10
C ALA A 226 -2.86 -6.23 1.09
N VAL A 227 -1.98 -7.23 1.25
CA VAL A 227 -1.98 -8.46 0.41
C VAL A 227 -3.34 -9.16 0.50
N SER A 228 -3.85 -9.35 1.71
CA SER A 228 -5.14 -10.01 1.94
C SER A 228 -6.29 -9.21 1.31
N LEU A 229 -6.25 -7.88 1.45
CA LEU A 229 -7.22 -6.96 0.91
C LEU A 229 -7.32 -7.05 -0.63
N VAL A 230 -6.19 -7.20 -1.33
CA VAL A 230 -6.17 -7.34 -2.80
C VAL A 230 -6.94 -8.57 -3.26
N ILE A 231 -6.78 -9.68 -2.53
CA ILE A 231 -7.47 -10.95 -2.81
C ILE A 231 -8.98 -10.78 -2.61
N PHE A 232 -9.43 -10.20 -1.49
CA PHE A 232 -10.88 -9.99 -1.26
C PHE A 232 -11.49 -8.94 -2.18
N ALA A 233 -10.70 -7.94 -2.57
CA ALA A 233 -11.06 -6.96 -3.57
C ALA A 233 -11.09 -7.54 -4.99
N ARG A 234 -10.59 -8.77 -5.20
CA ARG A 234 -10.48 -9.44 -6.49
C ARG A 234 -9.80 -8.56 -7.54
N TRP A 235 -8.66 -7.95 -7.17
CA TRP A 235 -7.89 -7.06 -8.04
C TRP A 235 -8.68 -5.87 -8.60
N SER A 236 -9.82 -5.50 -7.98
CA SER A 236 -10.58 -4.30 -8.33
C SER A 236 -10.13 -3.14 -7.45
N PRO A 237 -9.60 -2.05 -8.02
CA PRO A 237 -9.16 -0.89 -7.24
C PRO A 237 -10.27 -0.31 -6.35
N TRP A 238 -11.51 -0.18 -6.87
CA TRP A 238 -12.60 0.39 -6.07
C TRP A 238 -13.03 -0.49 -4.90
N ARG A 239 -12.98 -1.83 -5.06
CA ARG A 239 -13.24 -2.75 -3.95
C ARG A 239 -12.11 -2.71 -2.92
N ALA A 240 -10.86 -2.53 -3.37
CA ALA A 240 -9.72 -2.36 -2.48
C ALA A 240 -9.81 -1.06 -1.68
N LEU A 241 -10.26 0.04 -2.30
CA LEU A 241 -10.50 1.30 -1.58
C LEU A 241 -11.57 1.14 -0.50
N ALA A 242 -12.70 0.48 -0.83
CA ALA A 242 -13.76 0.22 0.14
C ALA A 242 -13.25 -0.64 1.31
N GLY A 243 -12.47 -1.69 1.05
CA GLY A 243 -11.87 -2.49 2.13
C GLY A 243 -10.79 -1.74 2.92
N ALA A 244 -10.00 -0.87 2.29
CA ALA A 244 -9.05 -0.01 2.98
C ALA A 244 -9.75 0.96 3.94
N LEU A 245 -10.90 1.52 3.55
CA LEU A 245 -11.74 2.34 4.43
C LEU A 245 -12.30 1.54 5.62
N LEU A 246 -12.66 0.27 5.41
CA LEU A 246 -13.08 -0.61 6.51
C LEU A 246 -11.94 -0.85 7.50
N PHE A 247 -10.74 -1.22 7.03
CA PHE A 247 -9.58 -1.45 7.90
C PHE A 247 -9.09 -0.17 8.58
N GLY A 248 -9.04 0.95 7.86
CA GLY A 248 -8.72 2.26 8.42
C GLY A 248 -9.73 2.71 9.47
N GLY A 249 -11.02 2.49 9.24
CA GLY A 249 -12.07 2.73 10.23
C GLY A 249 -11.87 1.89 11.49
N ILE A 250 -11.48 0.62 11.38
CA ILE A 250 -11.20 -0.22 12.55
C ILE A 250 -9.96 0.28 13.31
N GLU A 251 -8.86 0.61 12.61
CA GLU A 251 -7.67 1.17 13.27
C GLU A 251 -7.97 2.51 13.96
N ALA A 252 -8.81 3.36 13.36
CA ALA A 252 -9.22 4.64 13.93
C ALA A 252 -10.05 4.51 15.23
N LEU A 253 -10.64 3.34 15.51
CA LEU A 253 -11.34 3.09 16.79
C LEU A 253 -10.37 2.91 17.95
N ILE A 254 -9.17 2.38 17.69
CA ILE A 254 -8.19 2.05 18.73
C ILE A 254 -7.81 3.26 19.60
N PRO A 255 -7.33 4.39 19.04
CA PRO A 255 -6.97 5.56 19.85
C PRO A 255 -8.17 6.19 20.57
N GLN A 256 -9.38 6.04 20.02
CA GLN A 256 -10.60 6.62 20.60
C GLN A 256 -11.17 5.79 21.75
N LEU A 257 -11.10 4.47 21.66
CA LEU A 257 -11.40 3.57 22.78
C LEU A 257 -10.43 3.83 23.94
N ALA A 258 -9.14 4.08 23.64
CA ALA A 258 -8.18 4.50 24.66
C ALA A 258 -8.54 5.85 25.30
N ALA A 259 -8.97 6.84 24.50
CA ALA A 259 -9.35 8.16 24.98
C ALA A 259 -10.63 8.17 25.85
N THR A 260 -11.53 7.20 25.67
CA THR A 260 -12.77 7.05 26.48
C THR A 260 -12.54 6.39 27.84
N GLY A 261 -11.30 6.02 28.18
CA GLY A 261 -10.95 5.49 29.50
C GLY A 261 -11.35 4.02 29.72
N VAL A 262 -11.80 3.32 28.68
CA VAL A 262 -12.11 1.89 28.76
C VAL A 262 -10.81 1.12 28.96
N ARG A 263 -10.62 0.54 30.15
CA ARG A 263 -9.45 -0.28 30.51
C ARG A 263 -9.56 -1.70 29.91
N LEU A 264 -9.65 -1.79 28.59
CA LEU A 264 -9.45 -3.07 27.90
C LEU A 264 -7.95 -3.40 27.90
N PRO A 265 -7.54 -4.65 28.14
CA PRO A 265 -6.14 -5.04 27.95
C PRO A 265 -5.73 -4.72 26.51
N GLN A 266 -4.63 -3.98 26.36
CA GLN A 266 -4.16 -3.45 25.08
C GLN A 266 -4.03 -4.53 24.01
N TYR A 267 -3.69 -5.76 24.41
CA TYR A 267 -3.61 -6.91 23.52
C TYR A 267 -4.92 -7.24 22.82
N PHE A 268 -6.07 -7.18 23.51
CA PHE A 268 -7.37 -7.44 22.86
C PHE A 268 -7.68 -6.40 21.79
N VAL A 269 -7.34 -5.14 22.06
CA VAL A 269 -7.55 -4.04 21.12
C VAL A 269 -6.64 -4.17 19.90
N LEU A 270 -5.37 -4.52 20.11
CA LEU A 270 -4.40 -4.75 19.03
C LEU A 270 -4.70 -6.01 18.20
N MET A 271 -5.40 -6.99 18.76
CA MET A 271 -5.87 -8.17 17.99
C MET A 271 -7.07 -7.85 17.10
N THR A 272 -7.79 -6.75 17.32
CA THR A 272 -9.03 -6.45 16.57
C THR A 272 -8.85 -6.34 15.06
N PRO A 273 -7.82 -5.68 14.49
CA PRO A 273 -7.67 -5.62 13.04
C PRO A 273 -7.48 -7.01 12.44
N TYR A 274 -6.70 -7.87 13.09
CA TYR A 274 -6.45 -9.26 12.67
C TYR A 274 -7.67 -10.17 12.85
N ALA A 275 -8.46 -9.98 13.90
CA ALA A 275 -9.70 -10.72 14.06
C ALA A 275 -10.70 -10.35 12.97
N VAL A 276 -10.80 -9.07 12.60
CA VAL A 276 -11.68 -8.63 11.52
C VAL A 276 -11.18 -9.08 10.15
N THR A 277 -9.86 -9.09 9.87
CA THR A 277 -9.35 -9.67 8.62
C THR A 277 -9.79 -11.13 8.47
N LEU A 278 -9.70 -11.93 9.55
CA LEU A 278 -10.16 -13.32 9.55
C LEU A 278 -11.67 -13.44 9.33
N LEU A 279 -12.48 -12.59 9.96
CA LEU A 279 -13.93 -12.59 9.75
C LEU A 279 -14.30 -12.22 8.31
N VAL A 280 -13.68 -11.17 7.77
CA VAL A 280 -13.88 -10.76 6.37
C VAL A 280 -13.43 -11.86 5.41
N MET A 281 -12.32 -12.53 5.71
CA MET A 281 -11.86 -13.71 4.97
C MET A 281 -12.92 -14.80 4.90
N VAL A 282 -13.45 -15.22 6.06
CA VAL A 282 -14.45 -16.28 6.15
C VAL A 282 -15.73 -15.87 5.42
N TRP A 283 -16.15 -14.62 5.55
CA TRP A 283 -17.34 -14.10 4.86
C TRP A 283 -17.18 -14.09 3.34
N VAL A 284 -16.03 -13.64 2.83
CA VAL A 284 -15.76 -13.63 1.38
C VAL A 284 -15.62 -15.05 0.83
N ALA A 285 -14.99 -15.96 1.59
CA ALA A 285 -14.81 -17.35 1.21
C ALA A 285 -16.11 -18.17 1.21
N SER A 286 -17.08 -17.81 2.06
CA SER A 286 -18.41 -18.44 2.13
C SER A 286 -19.39 -17.94 1.06
N GLY A 287 -19.06 -16.87 0.34
CA GLY A 287 -19.84 -16.38 -0.80
C GLY A 287 -19.79 -17.31 -2.03
N LYS A 288 -20.80 -17.25 -2.91
CA LYS A 288 -20.84 -18.03 -4.16
C LYS A 288 -19.57 -17.79 -5.00
N ARG A 289 -18.98 -18.86 -5.55
CA ARG A 289 -17.89 -18.83 -6.55
C ARG A 289 -18.32 -17.97 -7.74
N GLN A 290 -17.95 -16.70 -7.73
CA GLN A 290 -18.03 -15.82 -8.90
C GLN A 290 -16.73 -15.95 -9.68
N SER A 291 -16.80 -15.72 -11.00
CA SER A 291 -15.66 -15.73 -11.93
C SER A 291 -14.42 -15.08 -11.32
N SER A 292 -13.31 -15.81 -11.30
CA SER A 292 -12.03 -15.29 -10.81
C SER A 292 -11.59 -14.13 -11.70
N SER A 293 -11.38 -12.96 -11.11
CA SER A 293 -10.77 -11.80 -11.79
C SER A 293 -9.24 -11.78 -11.62
N GLN A 294 -8.68 -12.90 -11.12
CA GLN A 294 -7.26 -13.15 -10.96
C GLN A 294 -6.60 -13.24 -12.34
N PRO A 295 -5.47 -12.54 -12.54
CA PRO A 295 -4.70 -12.64 -13.78
C PRO A 295 -4.26 -14.08 -14.05
N GLY A 296 -4.47 -14.57 -15.28
CA GLY A 296 -4.18 -15.96 -15.66
C GLY A 296 -2.75 -16.43 -15.38
N ALA A 297 -1.74 -15.57 -15.54
CA ALA A 297 -0.33 -15.91 -15.34
C ALA A 297 0.25 -15.43 -13.99
N LEU A 298 -0.62 -15.12 -13.00
CA LEU A 298 -0.18 -14.59 -11.71
C LEU A 298 0.74 -15.58 -10.98
N GLY A 299 1.97 -15.13 -10.68
CA GLY A 299 2.95 -15.94 -9.95
C GLY A 299 3.79 -16.86 -10.84
N GLU A 300 3.50 -16.93 -12.15
CA GLU A 300 4.26 -17.77 -13.08
C GLU A 300 5.48 -17.03 -13.67
N PRO A 301 6.69 -17.62 -13.61
CA PRO A 301 7.84 -17.12 -14.34
C PRO A 301 7.58 -17.12 -15.85
N TYR A 302 8.01 -16.06 -16.54
CA TYR A 302 7.90 -15.97 -17.99
C TYR A 302 9.17 -16.48 -18.67
N ILE A 303 9.02 -17.42 -19.62
CA ILE A 303 10.09 -17.93 -20.47
C ILE A 303 9.72 -17.65 -21.92
N ARG A 304 10.60 -16.93 -22.63
CA ARG A 304 10.44 -16.71 -24.06
C ARG A 304 10.65 -18.06 -24.77
N GLU A 305 9.73 -18.41 -25.68
CA GLU A 305 9.76 -19.61 -26.53
C GLU A 305 9.28 -20.94 -25.91
N GLU A 306 8.81 -20.94 -24.65
CA GLU A 306 8.16 -22.12 -24.08
C GLU A 306 6.71 -22.21 -24.56
N ARG A 307 6.41 -23.14 -25.50
CA ARG A 307 5.03 -23.45 -25.90
C ARG A 307 4.42 -24.39 -24.86
N ARG A 308 3.50 -23.87 -24.05
CA ARG A 308 2.57 -24.68 -23.25
C ARG A 308 1.28 -24.93 -24.03
#